data_AF-A0A3A5V3R1-F1
#
_entry.id   AF-A0A3A5V3R1-F1
#
_cell.length_a   1.000
_cell.length_b   1.000
_cell.length_c   1.000
_cell.angle_alpha   90.00
_cell.angle_beta   90.00
_cell.angle_gamma   90.00
#
_symmetry.space_group_name_H-M   'P 1'
#
loop_
_entity.id
_entity.type
_entity.pdbx_description
1 polymer ?
#
loop_
_entity_poly.entity_id
_entity_poly.type
_entity_poly.pdbx_seq_one_letter_code
_entity_poly.pdbx_strand_id
1 'polypeptide(L)'
;MFIQWGDKPVDRHRAFSTEESLLAYLQQRGPHSCFHSTAYYKHPLERKMVDKNWLGADLIFDLDGDHLPGVSDADFPTMINLIQEQAWSLWNDFLEPEFGMRRQFAQFTFSGHRGFHIHVRDPLMMGLDSNARREIVSYIRGEGLEVGGILAGGNSG
;
A
#
# COMPACT_ATOMS: atom_id res chain seq x y z
N MET A 1 12.11 -9.39 1.50
CA MET A 1 13.21 -8.43 1.67
C MET A 1 13.42 -8.25 3.15
N PHE A 2 14.67 -8.21 3.60
CA PHE A 2 15.00 -8.06 5.01
C PHE A 2 16.07 -6.98 5.17
N ILE A 3 15.79 -6.01 6.03
CA ILE A 3 16.76 -5.00 6.46
C ILE A 3 17.48 -5.57 7.69
N GLN A 4 18.80 -5.51 7.68
CA GLN A 4 19.65 -6.01 8.75
C GLN A 4 20.05 -4.84 9.67
N TRP A 5 20.45 -5.14 10.91
CA TRP A 5 21.02 -4.12 11.80
C TRP A 5 22.40 -3.64 11.30
N GLY A 6 22.67 -2.34 11.47
CA GLY A 6 23.89 -1.67 11.00
C GLY A 6 23.94 -1.48 9.47
N ASP A 7 25.12 -1.24 8.92
CA ASP A 7 25.32 -0.88 7.51
C ASP A 7 25.36 -2.08 6.54
N LYS A 8 24.70 -3.18 6.90
CA LYS A 8 24.68 -4.39 6.07
C LYS A 8 23.79 -4.18 4.85
N PRO A 9 24.16 -4.75 3.69
CA PRO A 9 23.34 -4.65 2.49
C PRO A 9 21.97 -5.31 2.70
N VAL A 10 20.94 -4.73 2.08
CA VAL A 10 19.57 -5.24 2.14
C VAL A 10 19.51 -6.63 1.51
N ASP A 11 18.90 -7.58 2.24
CA ASP A 11 18.75 -8.95 1.77
C ASP A 11 17.45 -9.10 0.96
N ARG A 12 17.59 -9.35 -0.34
CA ARG A 12 16.49 -9.44 -1.32
C ARG A 12 16.61 -10.71 -2.16
N HIS A 13 15.59 -10.98 -2.96
CA HIS A 13 15.50 -12.18 -3.82
C HIS A 13 15.55 -13.46 -3.00
N ARG A 14 14.77 -13.48 -1.91
CA ARG A 14 14.51 -14.65 -1.08
C ARG A 14 13.09 -15.13 -1.27
N ALA A 15 12.94 -16.44 -1.22
CA ALA A 15 11.67 -17.13 -1.21
C ALA A 15 11.75 -18.27 -0.20
N PHE A 16 10.63 -18.52 0.47
CA PHE A 16 10.48 -19.57 1.46
C PHE A 16 9.29 -20.40 1.02
N SER A 17 9.47 -21.71 0.93
CA SER A 17 8.40 -22.63 0.54
C SER A 17 7.56 -23.10 1.73
N THR A 18 8.07 -22.94 2.95
CA THR A 18 7.36 -23.31 4.18
C THR A 18 7.56 -22.27 5.28
N GLU A 19 6.63 -22.24 6.23
CA GLU A 19 6.68 -21.37 7.40
C GLU A 19 7.91 -21.66 8.27
N GLU A 20 8.28 -22.93 8.44
CA GLU A 20 9.43 -23.33 9.27
C GLU A 20 10.74 -22.78 8.68
N SER A 21 10.87 -22.78 7.35
CA SER A 21 12.05 -22.23 6.67
C SER A 21 12.17 -20.71 6.84
N LEU A 22 11.03 -20.01 6.83
CA LEU A 22 10.97 -18.58 7.12
C LEU A 22 11.31 -18.32 8.59
N LEU A 23 10.69 -19.06 9.51
CA LEU A 23 10.91 -18.92 10.96
C LEU A 23 12.37 -19.17 11.33
N ALA A 24 12.97 -20.24 10.82
CA ALA A 24 14.39 -20.54 11.04
C ALA A 24 15.29 -19.42 10.53
N TYR A 25 14.98 -18.86 9.35
CA TYR A 25 15.72 -17.71 8.83
C TYR A 25 15.59 -16.47 9.73
N LEU A 26 14.37 -16.16 10.20
CA LEU A 26 14.13 -15.02 11.10
C LEU A 26 14.86 -15.18 12.43
N GLN A 27 14.81 -16.37 13.03
CA GLN A 27 15.49 -16.68 14.29
C GLN A 27 17.01 -16.62 14.16
N GLN A 28 17.57 -17.09 13.04
CA GLN A 28 19.01 -17.08 12.82
C GLN A 28 19.54 -15.68 12.49
N ARG A 29 18.81 -14.89 11.70
CA ARG A 29 19.27 -13.59 11.21
C ARG A 29 18.90 -12.43 12.12
N GLY A 30 17.77 -12.50 12.82
CA GLY A 30 17.24 -11.40 13.63
C GLY A 30 17.19 -10.06 12.87
N PRO A 31 16.54 -9.99 11.69
CA PRO A 31 16.52 -8.76 10.88
C PRO A 31 15.84 -7.60 11.63
N HIS A 32 16.26 -6.37 11.35
CA HIS A 32 15.64 -5.15 11.87
C HIS A 32 14.19 -5.01 11.37
N SER A 33 13.97 -5.26 10.07
CA SER A 33 12.65 -5.16 9.46
C SER A 33 12.47 -6.22 8.38
N CYS A 34 11.24 -6.71 8.27
CA CYS A 34 10.84 -7.76 7.32
C CYS A 34 9.79 -7.23 6.36
N PHE A 35 9.93 -7.58 5.09
CA PHE A 35 9.00 -7.20 4.02
C PHE A 35 8.79 -8.38 3.08
N HIS A 36 7.60 -8.50 2.50
CA HIS A 36 7.35 -9.40 1.37
C HIS A 36 6.95 -8.57 0.14
N SER A 37 7.07 -9.18 -1.05
CA SER A 37 6.60 -8.50 -2.26
C SER A 37 5.07 -8.44 -2.26
N THR A 38 4.57 -7.35 -2.82
CA THR A 38 3.16 -7.14 -3.17
C THR A 38 2.83 -7.81 -4.50
N ALA A 39 3.86 -8.03 -5.32
CA ALA A 39 3.80 -8.76 -6.57
C ALA A 39 4.06 -10.25 -6.39
N TYR A 40 3.39 -11.03 -7.24
CA TYR A 40 3.52 -12.46 -7.38
C TYR A 40 4.44 -12.76 -8.56
N TYR A 41 5.34 -13.72 -8.37
CA TYR A 41 6.34 -14.11 -9.36
C TYR A 41 6.40 -15.64 -9.46
N LYS A 42 6.63 -16.16 -10.66
CA LYS A 42 6.91 -17.59 -10.84
C LYS A 42 8.28 -17.97 -10.30
N HIS A 43 9.26 -17.07 -10.42
CA HIS A 43 10.65 -17.29 -9.99
C HIS A 43 11.14 -16.15 -9.06
N PRO A 44 10.65 -16.07 -7.81
CA PRO A 44 10.93 -14.96 -6.89
C PRO A 44 12.42 -14.83 -6.48
N LEU A 45 13.19 -15.91 -6.60
CA LEU A 45 14.63 -15.97 -6.31
C LEU A 45 15.49 -15.31 -7.39
N GLU A 46 14.95 -15.09 -8.60
CA GLU A 46 15.75 -14.52 -9.69
C GLU A 46 16.18 -13.09 -9.38
N ARG A 47 17.41 -12.76 -9.78
CA ARG A 47 17.98 -11.43 -9.53
C ARG A 47 17.47 -10.39 -10.51
N LYS A 48 17.32 -10.76 -11.79
CA LYS A 48 16.80 -9.88 -12.82
C LYS A 48 15.28 -9.96 -12.85
N MET A 49 14.62 -8.81 -12.97
CA MET A 49 13.15 -8.73 -12.93
C MET A 49 12.47 -9.45 -14.09
N VAL A 50 13.08 -9.40 -15.29
CA VAL A 50 12.57 -10.09 -16.48
C VAL A 50 12.52 -11.61 -16.29
N ASP A 51 13.49 -12.16 -15.55
CA ASP A 51 13.60 -13.60 -15.30
C ASP A 51 12.62 -14.08 -14.20
N LYS A 52 12.12 -13.16 -13.36
CA LYS A 52 11.17 -13.50 -12.29
C LYS A 52 9.81 -13.99 -12.80
N ASN A 53 9.43 -13.61 -14.02
CA ASN A 53 8.15 -13.91 -14.64
C ASN A 53 6.96 -13.47 -13.75
N TRP A 54 6.61 -12.19 -13.85
CA TRP A 54 5.56 -11.53 -13.06
C TRP A 54 4.16 -12.09 -13.36
N LEU A 55 3.37 -12.30 -12.32
CA LEU A 55 2.04 -12.91 -12.40
C LEU A 55 0.90 -11.95 -12.02
N GLY A 56 1.20 -10.85 -11.36
CA GLY A 56 0.21 -9.95 -10.78
C GLY A 56 0.76 -9.22 -9.56
N ALA A 57 0.00 -8.26 -9.04
CA ALA A 57 0.31 -7.63 -7.75
C ALA A 57 -0.94 -7.17 -7.01
N ASP A 58 -0.91 -7.30 -5.68
CA ASP A 58 -1.89 -6.66 -4.78
C ASP A 58 -2.04 -5.17 -5.12
N LEU A 59 -3.24 -4.63 -4.95
CA LEU A 59 -3.45 -3.18 -4.94
C LEU A 59 -3.32 -2.69 -3.50
N ILE A 60 -2.41 -1.76 -3.26
CA ILE A 60 -2.06 -1.33 -1.90
C ILE A 60 -2.15 0.18 -1.80
N PHE A 61 -2.79 0.63 -0.73
CA PHE A 61 -2.85 2.01 -0.32
C PHE A 61 -2.08 2.14 0.99
N ASP A 62 -1.08 3.01 0.98
CA ASP A 62 -0.24 3.32 2.14
C ASP A 62 -0.60 4.72 2.63
N LEU A 63 -1.13 4.81 3.86
CA LEU A 63 -1.54 6.04 4.50
C LEU A 63 -0.54 6.36 5.60
N ASP A 64 0.33 7.34 5.35
CA ASP A 64 1.39 7.77 6.27
C ASP A 64 1.09 9.14 6.89
N GLY A 65 1.10 9.20 8.22
CA GLY A 65 0.78 10.40 9.00
C GLY A 65 1.75 11.56 8.79
N ASP A 66 2.98 11.29 8.34
CA ASP A 66 4.01 12.33 8.07
C ASP A 66 3.61 13.35 7.01
N HIS A 67 2.71 12.96 6.12
CA HIS A 67 2.26 13.79 5.01
C HIS A 67 0.99 14.60 5.36
N LEU A 68 0.44 14.44 6.56
CA LEU A 68 -0.76 15.15 6.99
C LEU A 68 -0.42 16.62 7.36
N PRO A 69 -1.03 17.61 6.69
CA PRO A 69 -0.81 19.01 7.02
C PRO A 69 -1.22 19.32 8.46
N GLY A 70 -0.33 19.95 9.23
CA GLY A 70 -0.63 20.40 10.59
C GLY A 70 -0.54 19.30 11.67
N VAL A 71 -0.06 18.11 11.32
CA VAL A 71 0.17 17.02 12.26
C VAL A 71 1.65 16.90 12.55
N SER A 72 2.02 17.00 13.83
CA SER A 72 3.38 16.74 14.29
C SER A 72 3.52 15.27 14.67
N ASP A 73 4.63 14.67 14.28
CA ASP A 73 5.03 13.32 14.71
C ASP A 73 5.25 13.23 16.23
N ALA A 74 5.47 14.37 16.90
CA ALA A 74 5.53 14.47 18.35
C ALA A 74 4.18 14.24 19.06
N ASP A 75 3.05 14.47 18.37
CA ASP A 75 1.71 14.20 18.90
C ASP A 75 1.13 12.93 18.27
N PHE A 76 1.73 11.80 18.66
CA PHE A 76 1.37 10.49 18.14
C PHE A 76 -0.13 10.15 18.25
N PRO A 77 -0.81 10.37 19.41
CA PRO A 77 -2.23 10.07 19.53
C PRO A 77 -3.11 10.84 18.54
N THR A 78 -2.85 12.14 18.34
CA THR A 78 -3.63 12.94 17.39
C THR A 78 -3.37 12.49 15.95
N MET A 79 -2.10 12.27 15.61
CA MET A 79 -1.70 11.77 14.29
C MET A 79 -2.37 10.44 13.95
N ILE A 80 -2.31 9.46 14.86
CA ILE A 80 -2.83 8.12 14.58
C ILE A 80 -4.36 8.12 14.45
N ASN A 81 -5.06 8.95 15.21
CA ASN A 81 -6.52 9.11 15.06
C ASN A 81 -6.86 9.75 13.71
N LEU A 82 -6.16 10.80 13.30
CA LEU A 82 -6.39 11.45 12.01
C LEU A 82 -6.13 10.51 10.83
N ILE A 83 -5.01 9.78 10.83
CA ILE A 83 -4.69 8.87 9.72
C ILE A 83 -5.63 7.65 9.70
N GLN A 84 -6.17 7.23 10.85
CA GLN A 84 -7.22 6.22 10.91
C GLN A 84 -8.52 6.70 10.26
N GLU A 85 -8.96 7.93 10.56
CA GLU A 85 -10.15 8.52 9.93
C GLU A 85 -9.97 8.67 8.42
N GLN A 86 -8.78 9.05 7.95
CA GLN A 86 -8.46 9.10 6.52
C GLN A 86 -8.49 7.71 5.88
N ALA A 87 -7.99 6.68 6.56
CA ALA A 87 -8.08 5.30 6.06
C ALA A 87 -9.53 4.81 6.00
N TRP A 88 -10.36 5.20 6.96
CA TRP A 88 -11.79 4.93 6.97
C TRP A 88 -12.51 5.63 5.81
N SER A 89 -12.28 6.93 5.61
CA SER A 89 -12.84 7.70 4.49
C SER A 89 -12.42 7.13 3.14
N LEU A 90 -11.14 6.84 2.95
CA LEU A 90 -10.64 6.20 1.73
C LEU A 90 -11.44 4.93 1.40
N TRP A 91 -11.63 4.04 2.38
CA TRP A 91 -12.38 2.81 2.17
C TRP A 91 -13.87 3.06 1.89
N ASN A 92 -14.55 3.79 2.76
CA ASN A 92 -16.01 3.91 2.76
C ASN A 92 -16.54 4.90 1.74
N ASP A 93 -15.75 5.87 1.31
CA ASP A 93 -16.18 6.91 0.38
C ASP A 93 -15.75 6.58 -1.05
N PHE A 94 -14.62 5.89 -1.25
CA PHE A 94 -14.08 5.61 -2.58
C PHE A 94 -13.95 4.11 -2.88
N LEU A 95 -13.11 3.39 -2.14
CA LEU A 95 -12.67 2.06 -2.57
C LEU A 95 -13.83 1.06 -2.67
N GLU A 96 -14.70 1.03 -1.68
CA GLU A 96 -15.85 0.13 -1.66
C GLU A 96 -17.00 0.62 -2.56
N PRO A 97 -17.58 1.83 -2.37
CA PRO A 97 -18.77 2.23 -3.12
C PRO A 97 -18.50 2.60 -4.58
N GLU A 98 -17.37 3.25 -4.89
CA GLU A 98 -17.10 3.77 -6.24
C GLU A 98 -16.30 2.80 -7.09
N PHE A 99 -15.24 2.20 -6.52
CA PHE A 99 -14.40 1.24 -7.24
C PHE A 99 -14.87 -0.21 -7.10
N GLY A 100 -15.90 -0.47 -6.29
CA GLY A 100 -16.47 -1.81 -6.10
C GLY A 100 -15.51 -2.81 -5.43
N MET A 101 -14.52 -2.33 -4.68
CA MET A 101 -13.60 -3.20 -3.94
C MET A 101 -14.36 -3.95 -2.86
N ARG A 102 -14.27 -5.27 -2.88
CA ARG A 102 -15.03 -6.10 -1.95
C ARG A 102 -14.24 -6.29 -0.67
N ARG A 103 -14.86 -6.01 0.48
CA ARG A 103 -14.26 -6.15 1.81
C ARG A 103 -13.63 -7.51 2.08
N GLN A 104 -14.19 -8.59 1.54
CA GLN A 104 -13.65 -9.95 1.67
C GLN A 104 -12.24 -10.14 1.07
N PHE A 105 -11.82 -9.27 0.14
CA PHE A 105 -10.47 -9.27 -0.45
C PHE A 105 -9.56 -8.20 0.17
N ALA A 106 -10.05 -7.41 1.12
CA ALA A 106 -9.31 -6.34 1.75
C ALA A 106 -8.73 -6.77 3.10
N GLN A 107 -7.48 -6.41 3.32
CA GLN A 107 -6.80 -6.54 4.60
C GLN A 107 -6.36 -5.15 5.06
N PHE A 108 -6.72 -4.78 6.28
CA PHE A 108 -6.35 -3.53 6.92
C PHE A 108 -5.29 -3.81 7.97
N THR A 109 -4.17 -3.09 7.92
CA THR A 109 -3.05 -3.31 8.85
C THR A 109 -2.51 -1.98 9.35
N PHE A 110 -2.22 -1.91 10.65
CA PHE A 110 -1.36 -0.86 11.17
C PHE A 110 0.07 -1.08 10.65
N SER A 111 0.72 -0.02 10.17
CA SER A 111 2.09 -0.05 9.62
C SER A 111 3.16 -0.46 10.65
N GLY A 112 2.82 -0.40 11.94
CA GLY A 112 3.77 -0.57 13.05
C GLY A 112 4.41 0.74 13.50
N HIS A 113 4.11 1.86 12.82
CA HIS A 113 4.62 3.18 13.19
C HIS A 113 3.52 4.25 13.08
N ARG A 114 3.38 4.96 11.96
CA ARG A 114 2.62 6.23 11.89
C ARG A 114 1.46 6.21 10.89
N GLY A 115 1.00 5.02 10.53
CA GLY A 115 0.10 4.87 9.41
C GLY A 115 -0.58 3.52 9.30
N PHE A 116 -1.38 3.37 8.25
CA PHE A 116 -2.14 2.16 7.94
C PHE A 116 -1.91 1.76 6.48
N HIS A 117 -1.99 0.46 6.21
CA HIS A 117 -2.05 -0.07 4.86
C HIS A 117 -3.40 -0.75 4.62
N ILE A 118 -3.92 -0.57 3.41
CA ILE A 118 -5.04 -1.33 2.87
C ILE A 118 -4.51 -2.18 1.73
N HIS A 119 -4.50 -3.50 1.90
CA HIS A 119 -4.14 -4.47 0.86
C HIS A 119 -5.39 -5.06 0.25
N VAL A 120 -5.63 -4.82 -1.04
CA VAL A 120 -6.72 -5.42 -1.81
C VAL A 120 -6.16 -6.53 -2.69
N ARG A 121 -6.54 -7.77 -2.37
CA ARG A 121 -6.11 -9.02 -3.04
C ARG A 121 -7.20 -9.58 -3.93
N ASP A 122 -7.89 -8.72 -4.67
CA ASP A 122 -8.94 -9.15 -5.61
C ASP A 122 -8.28 -9.67 -6.90
N PRO A 123 -8.54 -10.93 -7.31
CA PRO A 123 -7.98 -11.49 -8.55
C PRO A 123 -8.25 -10.64 -9.80
N LEU A 124 -9.36 -9.91 -9.84
CA LEU A 124 -9.71 -9.03 -10.97
C LEU A 124 -8.82 -7.79 -11.06
N MET A 125 -8.18 -7.40 -9.96
CA MET A 125 -7.33 -6.20 -9.88
C MET A 125 -5.84 -6.51 -9.93
N MET A 126 -5.45 -7.79 -9.83
CA MET A 126 -4.03 -8.20 -9.81
C MET A 126 -3.27 -7.80 -11.09
N GLY A 127 -3.97 -7.72 -12.21
CA GLY A 127 -3.41 -7.37 -13.51
C GLY A 127 -3.26 -5.87 -13.79
N LEU A 128 -3.71 -4.98 -12.89
CA LEU A 128 -3.60 -3.54 -13.10
C LEU A 128 -2.14 -3.11 -13.26
N ASP A 129 -1.85 -2.37 -14.31
CA ASP A 129 -0.53 -1.81 -14.56
C ASP A 129 -0.27 -0.54 -13.73
N SER A 130 0.93 0.02 -13.83
CA SER A 130 1.29 1.21 -13.06
C SER A 130 0.48 2.45 -13.44
N ASN A 131 -0.05 2.55 -14.67
CA ASN A 131 -0.81 3.71 -15.12
C ASN A 131 -2.23 3.63 -14.58
N ALA A 132 -2.90 2.50 -14.71
CA ALA A 132 -4.23 2.29 -14.15
C ALA A 132 -4.24 2.49 -12.62
N ARG A 133 -3.19 2.03 -11.92
CA ARG A 133 -3.02 2.29 -10.48
C ARG A 133 -2.85 3.78 -10.17
N ARG A 134 -2.14 4.52 -11.02
CA ARG A 134 -1.98 5.98 -10.87
C ARG A 134 -3.31 6.69 -11.07
N GLU A 135 -4.08 6.32 -12.08
CA GLU A 135 -5.39 6.93 -12.34
C GLU A 135 -6.36 6.77 -11.15
N ILE A 136 -6.35 5.61 -10.48
CA ILE A 136 -7.13 5.40 -9.25
C ILE A 136 -6.71 6.41 -8.17
N VAL A 137 -5.41 6.61 -7.96
CA VAL A 137 -4.91 7.56 -6.95
C VAL A 137 -5.23 9.00 -7.33
N SER A 138 -5.06 9.38 -8.60
CA SER A 138 -5.38 10.73 -9.09
C SER A 138 -6.87 11.04 -8.94
N TYR A 139 -7.75 10.08 -9.23
CA TYR A 139 -9.19 10.21 -9.01
C TYR A 139 -9.52 10.44 -7.53
N ILE A 140 -8.99 9.62 -6.62
CA ILE A 140 -9.22 9.76 -5.17
C ILE A 140 -8.75 11.12 -4.65
N ARG A 141 -7.65 11.64 -5.21
CA ARG A 141 -7.10 12.95 -4.86
C ARG A 141 -7.82 14.13 -5.51
N GLY A 142 -8.76 13.88 -6.43
CA GLY A 142 -9.42 14.91 -7.21
C GLY A 142 -8.46 15.68 -8.13
N GLU A 143 -7.36 15.06 -8.54
CA GLU A 143 -6.37 15.68 -9.44
C GLU A 143 -7.03 15.95 -10.80
N GLY A 144 -6.94 17.19 -11.29
CA GLY A 144 -7.52 17.59 -12.59
C GLY A 144 -8.96 18.09 -12.54
N LEU A 145 -9.58 18.17 -11.36
CA LEU A 145 -10.91 18.81 -11.20
C LEU A 145 -10.79 20.34 -11.10
N GLU A 146 -11.33 21.07 -12.08
CA GLU A 146 -11.50 22.53 -11.99
C GLU A 146 -12.75 22.89 -11.20
N VAL A 147 -12.59 22.99 -9.87
CA VAL A 147 -13.68 23.34 -8.94
C VAL A 147 -14.30 24.71 -9.26
N GLY A 148 -13.50 25.65 -9.77
CA GLY A 148 -13.94 27.00 -10.11
C GLY A 148 -15.01 27.05 -11.21
N GLY A 149 -14.94 26.16 -12.21
CA GLY A 149 -15.96 26.07 -13.27
C GLY A 149 -17.26 25.43 -12.80
N ILE A 150 -17.19 24.50 -11.85
CA ILE A 150 -18.35 23.78 -11.30
C ILE A 150 -19.14 24.68 -10.33
N LEU A 151 -18.45 25.43 -9.47
CA LEU A 151 -19.09 26.34 -8.52
C LEU A 151 -19.65 27.63 -9.16
N ALA A 152 -19.10 28.05 -10.32
CA ALA A 152 -19.59 29.21 -11.06
C ALA A 152 -20.86 28.94 -11.90
N GLY A 153 -21.31 27.68 -12.01
CA GLY A 153 -22.47 27.27 -12.81
C GLY A 153 -23.85 27.63 -12.24
N GLY A 154 -23.93 28.39 -11.14
CA GLY A 154 -25.19 28.77 -10.50
C GLY A 154 -25.89 30.01 -11.07
N ASN A 155 -25.37 30.63 -12.14
CA ASN A 155 -25.91 31.90 -12.66
C ASN A 155 -26.11 31.93 -14.18
N SER A 156 -26.52 30.81 -14.76
CA SER A 156 -27.06 30.77 -16.12
C SER A 156 -28.56 30.48 -16.09
N GLY A 157 -29.34 31.57 -16.07
CA GLY A 157 -30.64 31.74 -16.74
C GLY A 157 -31.77 30.78 -16.43
#